data_AF-A0A554KI83-F1
#
_entry.id   AF-A0A554KI83-F1
#
_cell.length_a   1.000
_cell.length_b   1.000
_cell.length_c   1.000
_cell.angle_alpha   90.00
_cell.angle_beta   90.00
_cell.angle_gamma   90.00
#
_symmetry.space_group_name_H-M   'P 1'
#
loop_
_entity.id
_entity.type
_entity.pdbx_description
1 polymer ?
#
loop_
_entity_poly.entity_id
_entity_poly.type
_entity_poly.pdbx_seq_one_letter_code
_entity_poly.pdbx_strand_id
1 'polypeptide(L)'
;MDGPEKSKKRGRFRDMDITTLKESASDPYWDDEASKSIYPFPLPLNDRFLLEGKEIAKGNPADETYVIEPFVLATSPESHIGPFKHARDFLVPQGTLVLAVADGIIIEVQENCDQWGDSPEFRDYLNYLTLQHENGEFSQYCHLLKGVVSQLGLHVGSHVSKGDCIGATSMSGWMDRAHLHFIVFRHDTNPKNSFGFKSLKVSFNTDL
;
A
#
# COMPACT_ATOMS: atom_id res chain seq x y z
N MET A 1 -3.28 -29.48 -25.03
CA MET A 1 -2.93 -29.11 -23.65
C MET A 1 -2.92 -27.60 -23.64
N ASP A 2 -4.10 -27.02 -23.38
CA ASP A 2 -4.27 -25.58 -23.45
C ASP A 2 -3.73 -24.99 -22.14
N GLY A 3 -2.66 -24.19 -22.26
CA GLY A 3 -2.12 -23.43 -21.14
C GLY A 3 -3.11 -22.38 -20.65
N PRO A 4 -3.01 -21.90 -19.40
CA PRO A 4 -3.93 -20.88 -18.92
C PRO A 4 -3.52 -19.52 -19.50
N GLU A 5 -4.02 -19.21 -20.69
CA GLU A 5 -4.10 -17.85 -21.20
C GLU A 5 -5.31 -17.16 -20.55
N LYS A 6 -5.04 -16.45 -19.46
CA LYS A 6 -5.79 -15.24 -19.09
C LYS A 6 -4.77 -14.21 -18.68
N SER A 7 -4.49 -13.27 -19.58
CA SER A 7 -3.94 -11.96 -19.21
C SER A 7 -4.78 -11.44 -18.03
N LYS A 8 -4.26 -11.57 -16.81
CA LYS A 8 -4.78 -10.84 -15.65
C LYS A 8 -4.54 -9.39 -15.99
N LYS A 9 -5.57 -8.68 -16.48
CA LYS A 9 -5.50 -7.23 -16.61
C LYS A 9 -5.01 -6.69 -15.27
N ARG A 10 -3.84 -6.09 -15.26
CA ARG A 10 -3.30 -5.46 -14.07
C ARG A 10 -4.30 -4.38 -13.65
N GLY A 11 -4.37 -4.13 -12.34
CA GLY A 11 -5.22 -3.08 -11.80
C GLY A 11 -4.99 -1.75 -12.54
N ARG A 12 -5.96 -0.83 -12.46
CA ARG A 12 -5.98 0.42 -13.25
C ARG A 12 -4.68 1.23 -13.14
N PHE A 13 -3.90 1.00 -12.09
CA PHE A 13 -2.67 1.70 -11.76
C PHE A 13 -1.39 0.85 -11.86
N ARG A 14 -1.40 -0.32 -12.52
CA ARG A 14 -0.36 -1.35 -12.29
C ARG A 14 0.35 -1.93 -13.51
N ASP A 15 0.10 -1.47 -14.73
CA ASP A 15 0.91 -1.91 -15.88
C ASP A 15 2.34 -1.37 -15.75
N MET A 16 3.23 -2.18 -15.15
CA MET A 16 4.60 -1.80 -14.79
C MET A 16 5.66 -2.68 -15.46
N ASP A 17 6.64 -2.05 -16.09
CA ASP A 17 7.95 -2.62 -16.37
C ASP A 17 8.93 -2.18 -15.26
N ILE A 18 9.62 -3.16 -14.66
CA ILE A 18 10.61 -2.90 -13.60
C ILE A 18 11.81 -2.10 -14.09
N THR A 19 12.13 -2.24 -15.37
CA THR A 19 13.23 -1.53 -16.00
C THR A 19 12.92 -0.05 -15.99
N THR A 20 11.74 0.33 -16.49
CA THR A 20 11.23 1.71 -16.47
C THR A 20 11.14 2.28 -15.05
N LEU A 21 10.69 1.46 -14.08
CA LEU A 21 10.61 1.89 -12.68
C LEU A 21 11.99 2.30 -12.15
N LYS A 22 13.00 1.46 -12.35
CA LYS A 22 14.39 1.71 -11.89
C LYS A 22 15.03 2.89 -12.60
N GLU A 23 14.79 3.05 -13.90
CA GLU A 23 15.32 4.18 -14.69
C GLU A 23 14.76 5.53 -14.21
N SER A 24 13.50 5.56 -13.75
CA SER A 24 12.86 6.78 -13.28
C SER A 24 13.13 7.10 -11.80
N ALA A 25 13.78 6.20 -11.05
CA ALA A 25 13.83 6.26 -9.58
C ALA A 25 14.52 7.52 -9.02
N SER A 26 15.52 8.05 -9.72
CA SER A 26 16.27 9.24 -9.32
C SER A 26 15.69 10.56 -9.84
N ASP A 27 14.60 10.52 -10.62
CA ASP A 27 13.98 11.73 -11.15
C ASP A 27 13.34 12.55 -10.01
N PRO A 28 13.74 13.82 -9.80
CA PRO A 28 13.13 14.71 -8.81
C PRO A 28 11.62 14.92 -9.02
N TYR A 29 11.09 14.55 -10.20
CA TYR A 29 9.66 14.49 -10.48
C TYR A 29 8.87 13.76 -9.40
N TRP A 30 9.47 12.76 -8.74
CA TRP A 30 8.78 11.99 -7.70
C TRP A 30 8.83 12.63 -6.31
N ASP A 31 9.53 13.74 -6.11
CA ASP A 31 9.81 14.31 -4.77
C ASP A 31 9.03 15.58 -4.42
N ASP A 32 8.33 16.17 -5.38
CA ASP A 32 7.84 17.55 -5.32
C ASP A 32 6.43 17.72 -4.71
N GLU A 33 5.75 16.64 -4.31
CA GLU A 33 4.34 16.72 -3.92
C GLU A 33 4.01 16.04 -2.58
N ALA A 34 3.16 16.70 -1.79
CA ALA A 34 2.60 16.22 -0.54
C ALA A 34 1.08 16.07 -0.65
N SER A 35 0.52 15.19 0.18
CA SER A 35 -0.93 15.08 0.30
C SER A 35 -1.52 16.39 0.82
N LYS A 36 -2.71 16.73 0.32
CA LYS A 36 -3.52 17.86 0.78
C LYS A 36 -4.09 17.63 2.19
N SER A 37 -4.10 16.39 2.65
CA SER A 37 -4.74 15.97 3.89
C SER A 37 -3.73 15.43 4.88
N ILE A 38 -4.01 15.65 6.16
CA ILE A 38 -3.36 14.93 7.25
C ILE A 38 -4.27 13.75 7.59
N TYR A 39 -3.75 12.53 7.44
CA TYR A 39 -4.53 11.31 7.63
C TYR A 39 -4.31 10.73 9.03
N PRO A 40 -5.30 10.09 9.67
CA PRO A 40 -5.01 9.18 10.77
C PRO A 40 -4.18 7.99 10.26
N PHE A 41 -3.62 7.22 11.19
CA PHE A 41 -3.00 5.95 10.81
C PHE A 41 -4.02 4.99 10.17
N PRO A 42 -3.61 4.20 9.16
CA PRO A 42 -4.48 3.19 8.51
C PRO A 42 -4.66 1.92 9.36
N LEU A 43 -4.32 1.99 10.65
CA LEU A 43 -4.26 0.89 11.59
C LEU A 43 -4.85 1.35 12.92
N PRO A 44 -5.47 0.47 13.72
CA PRO A 44 -5.84 0.81 15.09
C PRO A 44 -4.61 1.17 15.91
N LEU A 45 -4.80 1.83 17.05
CA LEU A 45 -3.71 2.07 17.99
C LEU A 45 -3.59 0.90 18.96
N ASN A 46 -2.36 0.46 19.22
CA ASN A 46 -2.06 -0.59 20.18
C ASN A 46 -0.66 -0.36 20.78
N ASP A 47 -0.55 -0.40 22.10
CA ASP A 47 0.71 -0.18 22.83
C ASP A 47 1.78 -1.24 22.49
N ARG A 48 1.39 -2.37 21.89
CA ARG A 48 2.32 -3.42 21.47
C ARG A 48 2.94 -3.19 20.09
N PHE A 49 2.40 -2.31 19.25
CA PHE A 49 2.89 -2.17 17.86
C PHE A 49 4.34 -1.70 17.78
N LEU A 50 4.82 -0.90 18.73
CA LEU A 50 6.22 -0.50 18.76
C LEU A 50 7.13 -1.71 19.03
N LEU A 51 6.73 -2.61 19.93
CA LEU A 51 7.47 -3.82 20.25
C LEU A 51 7.38 -4.83 19.10
N GLU A 52 6.17 -5.11 18.61
CA GLU A 52 5.94 -6.06 17.52
C GLU A 52 6.64 -5.61 16.23
N GLY A 53 6.60 -4.31 15.90
CA GLY A 53 7.32 -3.76 14.77
C GLY A 53 8.84 -3.87 14.89
N LYS A 54 9.40 -3.67 16.09
CA LYS A 54 10.84 -3.89 16.36
C LYS A 54 11.24 -5.36 16.21
N GLU A 55 10.36 -6.29 16.62
CA GLU A 55 10.58 -7.72 16.44
C GLU A 55 10.56 -8.12 14.96
N ILE A 56 9.61 -7.58 14.18
CA ILE A 56 9.54 -7.80 12.73
C ILE A 56 10.74 -7.20 12.00
N ALA A 57 11.25 -6.05 12.47
CA ALA A 57 12.41 -5.37 11.91
C ALA A 57 13.76 -6.07 12.19
N LYS A 58 13.79 -7.16 12.98
CA LYS A 58 15.04 -7.86 13.28
C LYS A 58 15.67 -8.42 12.00
N GLY A 59 16.89 -7.96 11.71
CA GLY A 59 17.63 -8.34 10.50
C GLY A 59 17.57 -7.28 9.40
N ASN A 60 16.73 -6.26 9.52
CA ASN A 60 16.77 -5.10 8.64
C ASN A 60 18.05 -4.29 8.83
N PRO A 61 18.58 -3.67 7.76
CA PRO A 61 19.56 -2.59 7.90
C PRO A 61 19.01 -1.48 8.80
N ALA A 62 19.86 -0.97 9.69
CA ALA A 62 19.43 -0.01 10.72
C ALA A 62 18.91 1.31 10.12
N ASP A 63 19.40 1.68 8.94
CA ASP A 63 19.02 2.86 8.17
C ASP A 63 17.78 2.64 7.28
N GLU A 64 17.27 1.40 7.20
CA GLU A 64 16.08 1.08 6.41
C GLU A 64 14.78 1.04 7.23
N THR A 65 14.85 1.33 8.53
CA THR A 65 13.68 1.43 9.40
C THR A 65 13.67 2.73 10.19
N TYR A 66 12.47 3.21 10.50
CA TYR A 66 12.26 4.42 11.29
C TYR A 66 10.97 4.30 12.10
N VAL A 67 10.78 5.20 13.07
CA VAL A 67 9.62 5.16 13.97
C VAL A 67 8.75 6.38 13.74
N ILE A 68 7.44 6.14 13.61
CA ILE A 68 6.40 7.15 13.80
C ILE A 68 5.49 6.56 14.87
N GLU A 69 5.67 6.98 16.12
CA GLU A 69 5.03 6.31 17.25
C GLU A 69 3.49 6.23 17.09
N PRO A 70 2.89 5.05 17.36
CA PRO A 70 3.49 3.85 17.98
C PRO A 70 4.09 2.83 16.99
N PHE A 71 4.29 3.17 15.71
CA PHE A 71 4.66 2.21 14.67
C PHE A 71 6.15 2.26 14.29
N VAL A 72 6.70 1.09 13.95
CA VAL A 72 7.94 0.97 13.17
C VAL A 72 7.57 0.86 11.69
N LEU A 73 8.26 1.63 10.85
CA LEU A 73 8.08 1.61 9.41
C LEU A 73 9.37 1.20 8.70
N ALA A 74 9.23 0.55 7.54
CA ALA A 74 10.33 0.30 6.62
C ALA A 74 10.35 1.30 5.46
N THR A 75 11.55 1.59 4.98
CA THR A 75 11.79 2.44 3.80
C THR A 75 11.73 1.67 2.48
N SER A 76 11.94 0.34 2.52
CA SER A 76 11.80 -0.59 1.40
C SER A 76 12.37 -0.08 0.06
N PRO A 77 13.69 0.22 0.00
CA PRO A 77 14.32 0.94 -1.11
C PRO A 77 14.25 0.23 -2.47
N GLU A 78 13.99 -1.09 -2.49
CA GLU A 78 13.83 -1.84 -3.73
C GLU A 78 12.47 -1.63 -4.42
N SER A 79 11.44 -1.25 -3.66
CA SER A 79 10.05 -1.14 -4.13
C SER A 79 9.48 0.27 -3.99
N HIS A 80 9.94 1.07 -3.02
CA HIS A 80 9.53 2.46 -2.80
C HIS A 80 10.32 3.41 -3.71
N ILE A 81 10.18 3.23 -5.01
CA ILE A 81 10.84 4.01 -6.05
C ILE A 81 9.85 4.53 -7.09
N GLY A 82 10.23 5.62 -7.76
CA GLY A 82 9.41 6.25 -8.79
C GLY A 82 8.00 6.61 -8.29
N PRO A 83 6.92 6.14 -8.95
CA PRO A 83 5.55 6.43 -8.58
C PRO A 83 5.12 5.87 -7.21
N PHE A 84 5.93 5.02 -6.56
CA PHE A 84 5.67 4.46 -5.23
C PHE A 84 6.57 5.06 -4.13
N LYS A 85 7.39 6.07 -4.46
CA LYS A 85 8.42 6.60 -3.56
C LYS A 85 7.91 7.03 -2.18
N HIS A 86 6.65 7.46 -2.10
CA HIS A 86 6.04 7.90 -0.84
C HIS A 86 5.13 6.87 -0.18
N ALA A 87 5.25 5.59 -0.56
CA ALA A 87 4.62 4.52 0.19
C ALA A 87 5.17 4.44 1.63
N ARG A 88 4.43 3.73 2.48
CA ARG A 88 4.70 3.55 3.91
C ARG A 88 4.43 2.10 4.26
N ASP A 89 5.47 1.39 4.69
CA ASP A 89 5.36 0.00 5.11
C ASP A 89 5.31 -0.06 6.62
N PHE A 90 4.10 -0.17 7.20
CA PHE A 90 3.91 -0.32 8.63
C PHE A 90 4.22 -1.76 9.05
N LEU A 91 5.27 -1.96 9.83
CA LEU A 91 5.69 -3.29 10.28
C LEU A 91 4.75 -3.77 11.40
N VAL A 92 3.77 -4.58 11.02
CA VAL A 92 2.75 -5.12 11.93
C VAL A 92 2.50 -6.61 11.66
N PRO A 93 2.06 -7.39 12.66
CA PRO A 93 1.74 -8.81 12.47
C PRO A 93 0.63 -9.03 11.44
N GLN A 94 0.62 -10.23 10.85
CA GLN A 94 -0.53 -10.69 10.04
C GLN A 94 -1.81 -10.70 10.88
N GLY A 95 -2.93 -10.41 10.24
CA GLY A 95 -4.26 -10.32 10.87
C GLY A 95 -4.51 -8.99 11.57
N THR A 96 -3.60 -8.02 11.48
CA THR A 96 -3.82 -6.67 12.01
C THR A 96 -4.89 -5.98 11.18
N LEU A 97 -5.92 -5.42 11.84
CA LEU A 97 -7.01 -4.73 11.17
C LEU A 97 -6.50 -3.50 10.41
N VAL A 98 -7.09 -3.26 9.24
CA VAL A 98 -6.79 -2.13 8.38
C VAL A 98 -8.01 -1.21 8.36
N LEU A 99 -7.78 0.09 8.59
CA LEU A 99 -8.81 1.10 8.72
C LEU A 99 -8.79 2.10 7.57
N ALA A 100 -9.96 2.54 7.14
CA ALA A 100 -10.08 3.64 6.17
C ALA A 100 -9.53 4.95 6.77
N VAL A 101 -8.62 5.61 6.06
CA VAL A 101 -7.97 6.84 6.57
C VAL A 101 -8.84 8.08 6.40
N ALA A 102 -9.82 8.01 5.51
CA ALA A 102 -10.81 9.03 5.26
C ALA A 102 -12.05 8.39 4.64
N ASP A 103 -13.14 9.15 4.63
CA ASP A 103 -14.33 8.78 3.88
C ASP A 103 -13.98 8.57 2.41
N GLY A 104 -14.63 7.60 1.78
CA GLY A 104 -14.35 7.30 0.38
C GLY A 104 -15.22 6.22 -0.22
N ILE A 105 -14.98 5.99 -1.50
CA ILE A 105 -15.62 4.93 -2.28
C ILE A 105 -14.56 3.91 -2.68
N ILE A 106 -14.84 2.63 -2.49
CA ILE A 106 -13.97 1.56 -2.98
C ILE A 106 -14.01 1.56 -4.50
N ILE A 107 -12.88 1.83 -5.15
CA ILE A 107 -12.79 1.85 -6.62
C ILE A 107 -12.07 0.64 -7.21
N GLU A 108 -11.35 -0.12 -6.37
CA GLU A 108 -10.60 -1.29 -6.80
C GLU A 108 -10.40 -2.25 -5.63
N VAL A 109 -10.51 -3.55 -5.92
CA VAL A 109 -10.25 -4.65 -4.97
C VAL A 109 -9.58 -5.79 -5.73
N GLN A 110 -8.48 -6.30 -5.18
CA GLN A 110 -7.89 -7.57 -5.55
C GLN A 110 -7.65 -8.33 -4.25
N GLU A 111 -8.23 -9.50 -4.07
CA GLU A 111 -8.14 -10.21 -2.78
C GLU A 111 -8.13 -11.73 -2.91
N ASN A 112 -7.78 -12.24 -4.09
CA ASN A 112 -7.89 -13.66 -4.42
C ASN A 112 -6.54 -14.38 -4.49
N CYS A 113 -5.46 -13.75 -4.04
CA CYS A 113 -4.11 -14.29 -4.10
C CYS A 113 -3.62 -14.74 -2.71
N ASP A 114 -2.83 -15.82 -2.70
CA ASP A 114 -2.19 -16.42 -1.52
C ASP A 114 -0.68 -16.65 -1.74
N GLN A 115 -0.16 -16.26 -2.90
CA GLN A 115 1.24 -16.37 -3.27
C GLN A 115 1.99 -15.10 -2.89
N TRP A 116 3.18 -15.26 -2.34
CA TRP A 116 4.08 -14.17 -1.95
C TRP A 116 5.54 -14.61 -2.01
N GLY A 117 6.45 -13.64 -2.07
CA GLY A 117 7.90 -13.86 -2.03
C GLY A 117 8.67 -12.56 -2.15
N ASP A 118 9.98 -12.63 -1.90
CA ASP A 118 10.89 -11.48 -1.87
C ASP A 118 11.34 -11.02 -3.26
N SER A 119 10.88 -11.67 -4.33
CA SER A 119 11.28 -11.38 -5.70
C SER A 119 10.21 -10.61 -6.49
N PRO A 120 10.62 -9.78 -7.47
CA PRO A 120 9.75 -9.08 -8.41
C PRO A 120 8.67 -9.93 -9.11
N GLU A 121 8.84 -11.23 -9.22
CA GLU A 121 7.89 -12.11 -9.92
C GLU A 121 6.57 -12.26 -9.14
N PHE A 122 6.58 -11.96 -7.84
CA PHE A 122 5.40 -12.07 -7.01
C PHE A 122 4.44 -10.87 -7.11
N ARG A 123 4.80 -9.79 -7.81
CA ARG A 123 4.03 -8.53 -7.84
C ARG A 123 2.56 -8.69 -8.25
N ASP A 124 2.29 -9.60 -9.17
CA ASP A 124 0.94 -9.84 -9.72
C ASP A 124 0.05 -10.69 -8.77
N TYR A 125 0.56 -11.05 -7.59
CA TYR A 125 -0.17 -11.76 -6.53
C TYR A 125 -0.53 -10.88 -5.33
N LEU A 126 -0.44 -9.56 -5.46
CA LEU A 126 -0.77 -8.64 -4.38
C LEU A 126 -2.28 -8.55 -4.17
N ASN A 127 -2.73 -8.73 -2.93
CA ASN A 127 -4.05 -8.34 -2.51
C ASN A 127 -4.07 -6.89 -2.01
N TYR A 128 -5.05 -6.12 -2.43
CA TYR A 128 -5.20 -4.72 -2.04
C TYR A 128 -6.64 -4.21 -2.21
N LEU A 129 -6.88 -3.06 -1.61
CA LEU A 129 -8.09 -2.25 -1.76
C LEU A 129 -7.67 -0.80 -2.03
N THR A 130 -8.33 -0.13 -2.97
CA THR A 130 -8.12 1.29 -3.28
C THR A 130 -9.39 2.09 -2.98
N LEU A 131 -9.27 3.14 -2.17
CA LEU A 131 -10.30 4.14 -1.93
C LEU A 131 -10.06 5.38 -2.79
N GLN A 132 -11.15 5.94 -3.30
CA GLN A 132 -11.19 7.30 -3.84
C GLN A 132 -11.81 8.23 -2.79
N HIS A 133 -11.12 9.35 -2.53
CA HIS A 133 -11.58 10.39 -1.59
C HIS A 133 -12.14 11.60 -2.34
N GLU A 134 -12.95 12.40 -1.63
CA GLU A 134 -13.58 13.61 -2.20
C GLU A 134 -12.56 14.69 -2.62
N ASN A 135 -11.41 14.75 -1.94
CA ASN A 135 -10.32 15.70 -2.24
C ASN A 135 -9.53 15.37 -3.54
N GLY A 136 -9.93 14.30 -4.25
CA GLY A 136 -9.32 13.82 -5.48
C GLY A 136 -8.08 12.94 -5.28
N GLU A 137 -7.73 12.63 -4.03
CA GLU A 137 -6.68 11.68 -3.68
C GLU A 137 -7.26 10.26 -3.56
N PHE A 138 -6.36 9.30 -3.58
CA PHE A 138 -6.64 7.89 -3.43
C PHE A 138 -5.74 7.32 -2.35
N SER A 139 -6.26 6.42 -1.53
CA SER A 139 -5.45 5.60 -0.63
C SER A 139 -5.53 4.14 -1.07
N GLN A 140 -4.41 3.44 -1.07
CA GLN A 140 -4.36 2.01 -1.32
C GLN A 140 -3.71 1.27 -0.17
N TYR A 141 -4.32 0.14 0.17
CA TYR A 141 -3.98 -0.71 1.29
C TYR A 141 -3.63 -2.08 0.74
N CYS A 142 -2.39 -2.52 0.94
CA CYS A 142 -1.82 -3.68 0.26
C CYS A 142 -1.46 -4.80 1.24
N HIS A 143 -1.10 -5.95 0.69
CA HIS A 143 -0.82 -7.19 1.43
C HIS A 143 -2.01 -7.65 2.28
N LEU A 144 -3.23 -7.47 1.77
CA LEU A 144 -4.45 -7.82 2.51
C LEU A 144 -4.69 -9.34 2.55
N LEU A 145 -5.39 -9.78 3.59
CA LEU A 145 -5.86 -11.15 3.74
C LEU A 145 -6.82 -11.52 2.62
N LYS A 146 -6.64 -12.72 2.04
CA LYS A 146 -7.47 -13.24 0.96
C LYS A 146 -8.95 -13.27 1.35
N GLY A 147 -9.81 -12.67 0.54
CA GLY A 147 -11.26 -12.63 0.72
C GLY A 147 -11.76 -11.75 1.87
N VAL A 148 -10.88 -11.01 2.57
CA VAL A 148 -11.27 -10.23 3.75
C VAL A 148 -12.22 -9.08 3.43
N VAL A 149 -12.08 -8.44 2.27
CA VAL A 149 -12.94 -7.32 1.85
C VAL A 149 -14.35 -7.85 1.60
N SER A 150 -14.47 -8.95 0.85
CA SER A 150 -15.76 -9.62 0.62
C SER A 150 -16.40 -10.15 1.92
N GLN A 151 -15.61 -10.69 2.85
CA GLN A 151 -16.11 -11.17 4.15
C GLN A 151 -16.68 -10.06 5.02
N LEU A 152 -16.15 -8.84 4.90
CA LEU A 152 -16.70 -7.64 5.54
C LEU A 152 -17.96 -7.11 4.83
N GLY A 153 -18.41 -7.75 3.75
CA GLY A 153 -19.54 -7.30 2.93
C GLY A 153 -19.21 -6.12 2.01
N LEU A 154 -17.93 -5.75 1.92
CA LEU A 154 -17.44 -4.64 1.10
C LEU A 154 -17.16 -5.10 -0.33
N HIS A 155 -17.34 -4.18 -1.27
CA HIS A 155 -17.12 -4.42 -2.70
C HIS A 155 -16.88 -3.09 -3.43
N VAL A 156 -16.39 -3.13 -4.66
CA VAL A 156 -16.26 -1.93 -5.51
C VAL A 156 -17.59 -1.20 -5.59
N GLY A 157 -17.59 0.10 -5.31
CA GLY A 157 -18.78 0.95 -5.20
C GLY A 157 -19.30 1.12 -3.77
N SER A 158 -18.81 0.34 -2.79
CA SER A 158 -19.15 0.56 -1.38
C SER A 158 -18.60 1.89 -0.89
N HIS A 159 -19.40 2.60 -0.10
CA HIS A 159 -18.96 3.74 0.69
C HIS A 159 -18.41 3.26 2.03
N VAL A 160 -17.29 3.85 2.45
CA VAL A 160 -16.71 3.64 3.77
C VAL A 160 -16.47 4.99 4.44
N SER A 161 -16.59 5.02 5.75
CA SER A 161 -16.28 6.18 6.58
C SER A 161 -14.87 6.06 7.15
N LYS A 162 -14.24 7.18 7.49
CA LYS A 162 -12.98 7.21 8.23
C LYS A 162 -13.07 6.34 9.48
N GLY A 163 -12.11 5.43 9.65
CA GLY A 163 -12.02 4.51 10.78
C GLY A 163 -12.77 3.20 10.59
N ASP A 164 -13.54 3.04 9.52
CA ASP A 164 -14.17 1.76 9.21
C ASP A 164 -13.12 0.68 8.95
N CYS A 165 -13.38 -0.54 9.44
CA CYS A 165 -12.57 -1.70 9.12
C CYS A 165 -12.79 -2.09 7.65
N ILE A 166 -11.72 -2.10 6.87
CA ILE A 166 -11.73 -2.39 5.44
C ILE A 166 -10.91 -3.62 5.05
N GLY A 167 -10.26 -4.25 6.03
CA GLY A 167 -9.53 -5.49 5.83
C GLY A 167 -8.64 -5.86 7.00
N ALA A 168 -7.74 -6.81 6.76
CA ALA A 168 -6.69 -7.21 7.68
C ALA A 168 -5.42 -7.53 6.90
N THR A 169 -4.25 -7.32 7.50
CA THR A 169 -2.95 -7.66 6.90
C THR A 169 -2.76 -9.16 6.74
N SER A 170 -1.99 -9.58 5.75
CA SER A 170 -1.55 -10.96 5.54
C SER A 170 -0.28 -10.93 4.68
N MET A 171 0.07 -12.07 4.07
CA MET A 171 1.18 -12.17 3.12
C MET A 171 0.63 -12.42 1.72
N SER A 172 0.81 -11.47 0.81
CA SER A 172 0.46 -11.63 -0.60
C SER A 172 1.32 -10.71 -1.46
N GLY A 173 1.78 -11.18 -2.62
CA GLY A 173 2.55 -10.36 -3.54
C GLY A 173 4.05 -10.26 -3.23
N TRP A 174 4.70 -9.25 -3.80
CA TRP A 174 6.13 -9.01 -3.60
C TRP A 174 6.37 -8.38 -2.23
N MET A 175 6.91 -9.16 -1.29
CA MET A 175 7.22 -8.75 0.09
C MET A 175 8.18 -9.74 0.75
N ASP A 176 8.96 -9.28 1.71
CA ASP A 176 9.97 -10.06 2.44
C ASP A 176 9.61 -10.30 3.92
N ARG A 177 8.73 -9.47 4.51
CA ARG A 177 8.29 -9.55 5.90
C ARG A 177 6.86 -9.04 6.08
N ALA A 178 6.24 -9.36 7.21
CA ALA A 178 4.88 -8.93 7.53
C ALA A 178 4.79 -7.40 7.70
N HIS A 179 3.92 -6.76 6.91
CA HIS A 179 3.64 -5.33 7.00
C HIS A 179 2.33 -4.98 6.28
N LEU A 180 1.82 -3.78 6.55
CA LEU A 180 0.86 -3.10 5.67
C LEU A 180 1.64 -2.17 4.74
N HIS A 181 1.57 -2.38 3.44
CA HIS A 181 2.01 -1.40 2.46
C HIS A 181 0.87 -0.41 2.20
N PHE A 182 1.10 0.86 2.52
CA PHE A 182 0.13 1.93 2.41
C PHE A 182 0.66 3.04 1.52
N ILE A 183 -0.16 3.52 0.60
CA ILE A 183 0.22 4.58 -0.33
C ILE A 183 -0.96 5.52 -0.55
N VAL A 184 -0.68 6.82 -0.55
CA VAL A 184 -1.61 7.85 -1.02
C VAL A 184 -1.08 8.40 -2.34
N PHE A 185 -1.97 8.58 -3.31
CA PHE A 185 -1.62 9.06 -4.62
C PHE A 185 -2.75 9.89 -5.24
N ARG A 186 -2.44 10.55 -6.36
CA ARG A 186 -3.43 11.14 -7.26
C ARG A 186 -3.24 10.61 -8.66
N HIS A 187 -4.29 10.75 -9.48
CA HIS A 187 -4.13 10.61 -10.92
C HIS A 187 -3.10 11.61 -11.45
N ASP A 188 -2.34 11.16 -12.44
CA ASP A 188 -1.34 11.98 -13.09
C ASP A 188 -1.43 11.81 -14.60
N THR A 189 -1.73 12.91 -15.29
CA THR A 189 -1.95 12.93 -16.74
C THR A 189 -0.75 13.47 -17.51
N ASN A 190 0.38 13.68 -16.83
CA ASN A 190 1.62 14.11 -17.46
C ASN A 190 2.06 13.06 -18.50
N PRO A 191 2.24 13.42 -19.78
CA PRO A 191 2.63 12.47 -20.83
C PRO A 191 3.97 11.77 -20.59
N LYS A 192 4.83 12.33 -19.73
CA LYS A 192 6.11 11.72 -19.33
C LYS A 192 5.95 10.63 -18.26
N ASN A 193 4.82 10.61 -17.55
CA ASN A 193 4.52 9.59 -16.56
C ASN A 193 3.68 8.47 -17.19
N SER A 194 4.30 7.35 -17.51
CA SER A 194 3.64 6.17 -18.07
C SER A 194 2.79 5.39 -17.06
N PHE A 195 2.91 5.67 -15.75
CA PHE A 195 2.19 4.95 -14.70
C PHE A 195 0.79 5.51 -14.45
N GLY A 196 0.50 6.74 -14.86
CA GLY A 196 -0.83 7.37 -14.75
C GLY A 196 -1.23 7.81 -13.33
N PHE A 197 -0.31 7.71 -12.36
CA PHE A 197 -0.48 8.20 -11.01
C PHE A 197 0.86 8.65 -10.40
N LYS A 198 0.77 9.38 -9.30
CA LYS A 198 1.93 9.87 -8.55
C LYS A 198 1.67 9.73 -7.05
N SER A 199 2.56 9.03 -6.33
CA SER A 199 2.51 8.98 -4.86
C SER A 199 2.71 10.36 -4.26
N LEU A 200 2.08 10.61 -3.11
CA LEU A 200 2.12 11.86 -2.37
C LEU A 200 2.81 11.66 -1.02
N LYS A 201 3.62 12.63 -0.57
CA LYS A 201 4.15 12.62 0.79
C LYS A 201 3.01 12.72 1.80
N VAL A 202 2.81 11.66 2.58
CA VAL A 202 1.76 11.61 3.61
C VAL A 202 2.31 12.10 4.96
N SER A 203 1.49 12.90 5.63
CA SER A 203 1.61 13.24 7.05
C SER A 203 0.50 12.55 7.83
N PHE A 204 0.84 12.00 9.00
CA PHE A 204 -0.11 11.35 9.89
C PHE A 204 -0.46 12.25 11.07
N ASN A 205 -1.72 12.24 11.51
CA ASN A 205 -2.10 12.86 12.76
C ASN A 205 -1.53 12.03 13.93
N THR A 206 -0.60 12.62 14.66
CA THR A 206 0.02 12.03 15.86
C THR A 206 -0.63 12.49 17.16
N ASP A 207 -1.59 13.41 17.08
CA ASP A 207 -2.34 13.87 18.25
C ASP A 207 -3.38 12.80 18.60
N LEU A 208 -3.04 12.02 19.63
CA LEU A 208 -3.84 10.97 20.25
C LEU A 208 -4.98 11.53 21.10
#